data_AF-A0A536UHR4-F1
#
_entry.id   AF-A0A536UHR4-F1
#
_cell.length_a   1.000
_cell.length_b   1.000
_cell.length_c   1.000
_cell.angle_alpha   90.00
_cell.angle_beta   90.00
_cell.angle_gamma   90.00
#
_symmetry.space_group_name_H-M   'P 1'
#
loop_
_entity.id
_entity.type
_entity.pdbx_description
1 polymer ?
#
loop_
_entity_poly.entity_id
_entity_poly.type
_entity_poly.pdbx_seq_one_letter_code
_entity_poly.pdbx_strand_id
1 'polypeptide(L)'
;DPARHGLPDLAKYLSFGASPRATISLIEGAKALAMLRNRSYALPEDVVDLVADVLRHRLVLSYEALADALTADRLIERIVQKLPQPDKPLAHHADERAQL
;
A
#
# COMPACT_ATOMS: atom_id res chain seq x y z
N ASP A 1 -13.14 -5.80 1.05
CA ASP A 1 -13.59 -7.20 1.07
C ASP A 1 -12.61 -8.03 0.23
N PRO A 2 -11.66 -8.77 0.85
CA PRO A 2 -10.63 -9.54 0.15
C PRO A 2 -11.18 -10.59 -0.83
N ALA A 3 -12.35 -11.18 -0.56
CA ALA A 3 -12.93 -12.21 -1.41
C ALA A 3 -13.26 -11.67 -2.81
N ARG A 4 -13.71 -10.42 -2.91
CA ARG A 4 -13.99 -9.75 -4.18
C ARG A 4 -12.74 -9.41 -4.99
N HIS A 5 -11.56 -9.48 -4.38
CA HIS A 5 -10.28 -9.13 -4.99
C HIS A 5 -9.36 -10.35 -5.15
N GLY A 6 -9.92 -11.56 -5.20
CA GLY A 6 -9.17 -12.79 -5.45
C GLY A 6 -8.31 -13.26 -4.28
N LEU A 7 -8.70 -12.88 -3.04
CA LEU A 7 -8.09 -13.32 -1.78
C LEU A 7 -9.18 -13.89 -0.84
N PRO A 8 -9.95 -14.92 -1.25
CA PRO A 8 -11.07 -15.43 -0.47
C PRO A 8 -10.65 -16.04 0.87
N ASP A 9 -9.44 -16.59 0.95
CA ASP A 9 -8.88 -17.18 2.17
C ASP A 9 -8.54 -16.14 3.24
N LEU A 10 -8.32 -14.88 2.84
CA LEU A 10 -8.07 -13.77 3.77
C LEU A 10 -9.35 -13.15 4.35
N ALA A 11 -10.51 -13.39 3.73
CA ALA A 11 -11.76 -12.75 4.14
C ALA A 11 -12.15 -13.12 5.58
N LYS A 12 -11.91 -14.37 5.98
CA LYS A 12 -12.16 -14.86 7.36
C LYS A 12 -11.22 -14.27 8.41
N TYR A 13 -10.12 -13.63 8.01
CA TYR A 13 -9.10 -13.10 8.93
C TYR A 13 -9.28 -11.61 9.26
N LEU A 14 -10.22 -10.92 8.60
CA LEU A 14 -10.48 -9.50 8.78
C LEU A 14 -11.93 -9.25 9.18
N SER A 15 -12.13 -8.77 10.41
CA SER A 15 -13.44 -8.30 10.88
C SER A 15 -13.82 -6.98 10.22
N PHE A 16 -12.85 -6.05 10.14
CA PHE A 16 -13.02 -4.75 9.50
C PHE A 16 -11.74 -4.32 8.78
N GLY A 17 -11.92 -3.70 7.61
CA GLY A 17 -10.83 -3.12 6.82
C GLY A 17 -10.45 -1.70 7.28
N ALA A 18 -9.49 -1.12 6.55
CA ALA A 18 -9.04 0.25 6.80
C ALA A 18 -10.11 1.29 6.44
N SER A 19 -10.19 2.38 7.22
CA SER A 19 -11.13 3.48 6.99
C SER A 19 -10.63 4.45 5.89
N PRO A 20 -11.47 5.38 5.40
CA PRO A 20 -11.03 6.43 4.47
C PRO A 20 -9.85 7.27 4.97
N ARG A 21 -9.63 7.34 6.29
CA ARG A 21 -8.46 8.02 6.86
C ARG A 21 -7.14 7.33 6.49
N ALA A 22 -7.15 6.04 6.19
CA ALA A 22 -5.94 5.33 5.80
C ALA A 22 -5.45 5.76 4.41
N THR A 23 -6.36 5.91 3.45
CA THR A 23 -5.99 6.35 2.09
C THR A 23 -5.47 7.78 2.09
N ILE A 24 -6.06 8.68 2.88
CA ILE A 24 -5.56 10.05 3.07
C ILE A 24 -4.13 10.03 3.62
N SER A 25 -3.90 9.31 4.74
CA SER A 25 -2.57 9.20 5.35
C SER A 25 -1.52 8.60 4.41
N LEU A 26 -1.89 7.62 3.57
CA LEU A 26 -0.98 7.05 2.57
C LEU A 26 -0.55 8.08 1.54
N ILE A 27 -1.47 8.89 1.02
CA ILE A 27 -1.17 9.87 -0.02
C ILE A 27 -0.38 11.06 0.53
N GLU A 28 -0.74 11.55 1.71
CA GLU A 28 0.00 12.63 2.39
C GLU A 28 1.43 12.16 2.74
N GLY A 29 1.54 10.96 3.31
CA GLY A 29 2.83 10.35 3.61
C GLY A 29 3.68 10.12 2.37
N ALA A 30 3.11 9.61 1.27
CA ALA A 30 3.85 9.35 0.04
C ALA A 30 4.40 10.65 -0.59
N LYS A 31 3.64 11.75 -0.53
CA LYS A 31 4.13 13.07 -0.97
C LYS A 31 5.27 13.57 -0.08
N ALA A 32 5.13 13.45 1.23
CA ALA A 32 6.18 13.84 2.17
C ALA A 32 7.46 12.99 1.95
N LEU A 33 7.32 11.67 1.78
CA LEU A 33 8.42 10.77 1.53
C LEU A 33 9.13 11.07 0.20
N ALA A 34 8.38 11.39 -0.85
CA ALA A 34 8.94 11.83 -2.12
C ALA A 34 9.76 13.12 -1.99
N MET A 35 9.26 14.10 -1.23
CA MET A 35 10.00 15.34 -0.93
C MET A 35 11.28 15.06 -0.15
N LEU A 36 11.23 14.20 0.87
CA LEU A 36 12.42 13.76 1.63
C LEU A 36 13.44 13.03 0.76
N ARG A 37 12.97 12.35 -0.30
CA ARG A 37 13.79 11.69 -1.33
C ARG A 37 14.18 12.64 -2.48
N ASN A 38 14.06 13.95 -2.29
CA ASN A 38 14.43 14.98 -3.27
C ASN A 38 13.71 14.86 -4.61
N ARG A 39 12.45 14.41 -4.60
CA ARG A 39 11.56 14.36 -5.78
C ARG A 39 10.37 15.29 -5.60
N SER A 40 9.93 15.90 -6.70
CA SER A 40 8.77 16.78 -6.74
C SER A 40 7.43 16.05 -6.89
N TYR A 41 7.45 14.73 -7.09
CA TYR A 41 6.27 13.91 -7.32
C TYR A 41 6.40 12.54 -6.62
N ALA A 42 5.27 12.03 -6.12
CA ALA A 42 5.18 10.73 -5.48
C ALA A 42 5.18 9.61 -6.53
N LEU A 43 5.88 8.53 -6.21
CA LEU A 43 5.92 7.31 -6.99
C LEU A 43 5.11 6.20 -6.29
N PRO A 44 4.69 5.14 -7.02
CA PRO A 44 4.05 3.98 -6.40
C PRO A 44 4.84 3.37 -5.24
N GLU A 45 6.17 3.36 -5.33
CA GLU A 45 7.04 2.85 -4.28
C GLU A 45 6.89 3.64 -2.97
N ASP A 46 6.68 4.96 -3.04
CA ASP A 46 6.49 5.77 -1.83
C ASP A 46 5.20 5.40 -1.09
N VAL A 47 4.18 4.95 -1.82
CA VAL A 47 2.94 4.45 -1.21
C VAL A 47 3.20 3.09 -0.60
N VAL A 48 3.80 2.16 -1.35
CA VAL A 48 4.08 0.79 -0.90
C VAL A 48 4.95 0.77 0.36
N ASP A 49 5.97 1.63 0.42
CA ASP A 49 6.87 1.77 1.58
C ASP A 49 6.12 2.16 2.86
N LEU A 50 5.00 2.89 2.74
CA LEU A 50 4.19 3.37 3.88
C LEU A 50 2.98 2.48 4.20
N VAL A 51 2.69 1.47 3.37
CA VAL A 51 1.49 0.64 3.54
C VAL A 51 1.46 -0.04 4.91
N ALA A 52 2.56 -0.65 5.34
CA ALA A 52 2.63 -1.32 6.64
C ALA A 52 2.43 -0.32 7.78
N ASP A 53 3.13 0.80 7.77
CA ASP A 53 3.07 1.83 8.82
C ASP A 53 1.67 2.41 9.00
N VAL A 54 0.97 2.67 7.88
CA VAL A 54 -0.38 3.24 7.94
C VAL A 54 -1.42 2.18 8.32
N LEU A 55 -1.32 0.95 7.80
CA LEU A 55 -2.40 -0.03 7.92
C LEU A 55 -2.30 -0.93 9.15
N ARG A 56 -1.11 -1.22 9.69
CA ARG A 56 -0.91 -2.26 10.74
C ARG A 56 -1.73 -2.05 12.00
N HIS A 57 -2.04 -0.79 12.33
CA HIS A 57 -2.83 -0.40 13.50
C HIS A 57 -4.28 -0.03 13.15
N ARG A 58 -4.69 -0.24 11.90
CA ARG A 58 -6.01 0.16 11.37
C ARG A 58 -6.83 -1.00 10.84
N LEU A 59 -6.31 -2.22 10.94
CA LEU A 59 -7.04 -3.44 10.61
C LEU A 59 -7.56 -4.07 11.90
N VAL A 60 -8.81 -4.54 11.86
CA VAL A 60 -9.38 -5.33 12.96
C VAL A 60 -9.33 -6.79 12.56
N LEU A 61 -8.48 -7.56 13.23
CA LEU A 61 -8.35 -9.00 13.03
C LEU A 61 -9.58 -9.74 13.56
N SER A 62 -9.93 -10.85 12.92
CA SER A 62 -10.95 -11.76 13.44
C SER A 62 -10.39 -12.64 14.56
N TYR A 63 -11.29 -13.33 15.27
CA TYR A 63 -10.88 -14.29 16.30
C TYR A 63 -10.08 -15.44 15.67
N GLU A 64 -10.46 -15.88 14.48
CA GLU A 64 -9.76 -16.90 13.71
C GLU A 64 -8.33 -16.48 13.35
N ALA A 65 -8.12 -15.22 13.00
CA ALA A 65 -6.77 -14.71 12.73
C ALA A 65 -5.88 -14.75 13.98
N LEU A 66 -6.45 -14.42 15.14
CA LEU A 66 -5.74 -14.48 16.42
C LEU A 66 -5.44 -15.93 16.82
N ALA A 67 -6.39 -16.85 16.61
CA ALA A 67 -6.23 -18.27 16.88
C ALA A 67 -5.13 -18.90 16.01
N ASP A 68 -5.04 -18.49 14.75
CA ASP A 68 -3.99 -18.91 13.81
C ASP A 68 -2.65 -18.15 14.00
N ALA A 69 -2.54 -17.34 15.07
CA ALA A 69 -1.36 -16.51 15.38
C ALA A 69 -0.92 -15.58 14.23
N LEU A 70 -1.86 -15.12 13.40
CA LEU A 70 -1.60 -14.19 12.32
C LEU A 70 -1.48 -12.76 12.86
N THR A 71 -0.58 -11.99 12.27
CA THR A 71 -0.41 -10.56 12.58
C THR A 71 -0.97 -9.70 11.45
N ALA A 72 -1.31 -8.44 11.78
CA ALA A 72 -1.74 -7.47 10.78
C ALA A 72 -0.68 -7.30 9.67
N ASP A 73 0.61 -7.30 10.03
CA ASP A 73 1.71 -7.21 9.05
C ASP A 73 1.70 -8.33 8.04
N ARG A 74 1.48 -9.58 8.49
CA ARG A 74 1.41 -10.74 7.60
C ARG A 74 0.23 -10.65 6.66
N LEU A 75 -0.92 -10.17 7.13
CA LEU A 75 -2.07 -9.96 6.25
C LEU A 75 -1.82 -8.84 5.24
N ILE A 76 -1.22 -7.73 5.67
CA ILE A 76 -0.86 -6.60 4.81
C ILE A 76 0.11 -7.05 3.71
N GLU A 77 1.16 -7.78 4.08
CA GLU A 77 2.15 -8.32 3.14
C GLU A 77 1.47 -9.16 2.04
N ARG A 78 0.58 -10.08 2.42
CA ARG A 78 -0.18 -10.92 1.47
C ARG A 78 -1.10 -10.10 0.57
N ILE A 79 -1.73 -9.05 1.09
CA ILE A 79 -2.58 -8.14 0.31
C ILE A 79 -1.73 -7.37 -0.71
N VAL A 80 -0.60 -6.80 -0.29
CA VAL A 80 0.29 -6.02 -1.16
C VAL A 80 0.87 -6.88 -2.27
N GLN A 81 1.29 -8.12 -1.98
CA GLN A 81 1.81 -9.06 -2.98
C GLN A 81 0.81 -9.40 -4.10
N LYS A 82 -0.50 -9.27 -3.84
CA LYS A 82 -1.54 -9.53 -4.84
C LYS A 82 -1.75 -8.36 -5.80
N LEU A 83 -1.36 -7.15 -5.41
CA LEU A 83 -1.58 -5.96 -6.21
C LEU A 83 -0.53 -5.87 -7.32
N PRO A 84 -0.94 -5.70 -8.59
CA PRO A 84 0.01 -5.43 -9.66
C PRO A 84 0.71 -4.10 -9.36
N GLN A 85 2.03 -4.06 -9.60
CA GLN A 85 2.75 -2.79 -9.58
C GLN A 85 2.22 -1.92 -10.74
N PRO A 86 1.95 -0.63 -10.51
CA PRO A 86 1.57 0.27 -11.59
C PRO A 86 2.68 0.32 -12.64
N ASP A 87 2.30 0.33 -13.91
CA ASP A 87 3.26 0.60 -14.99
C ASP A 87 3.95 1.93 -14.71
N LYS A 88 5.28 1.96 -14.85
CA LYS A 88 6.08 3.18 -14.76
C LYS A 88 6.12 3.79 -16.16
N PRO A 89 5.21 4.72 -16.54
CA PRO A 89 5.03 5.02 -17.95
C PRO A 89 6.16 5.87 -18.53
N LEU A 90 7.15 6.27 -17.73
CA LEU A 90 8.18 7.23 -18.10
C LEU A 90 9.47 6.92 -17.33
N ALA A 91 10.37 6.14 -17.92
CA ALA A 91 11.76 6.59 -17.86
C ALA A 91 11.73 7.98 -18.51
N HIS A 92 12.05 9.03 -17.75
CA HIS A 92 11.94 10.41 -18.21
C HIS A 92 12.49 10.53 -19.64
N HIS A 93 11.74 11.18 -20.53
CA HIS A 93 12.31 11.92 -21.66
C HIS A 93 13.15 13.09 -21.12
N ALA A 94 14.13 12.80 -20.26
CA ALA A 94 15.18 13.71 -19.88
C ALA A 94 16.28 13.53 -20.93
N ASP A 95 16.02 13.97 -22.17
CA ASP A 95 17.07 14.21 -23.19
C ASP A 95 16.61 15.05 -24.40
N GLU A 96 15.32 15.37 -24.60
CA GLU A 96 14.91 16.16 -25.78
C GLU A 96 14.95 17.69 -25.60
N ARG A 97 15.31 18.20 -24.41
CA ARG A 97 15.47 19.66 -24.17
C ARG A 97 16.92 20.14 -24.16
N ALA A 98 17.88 19.25 -24.40
CA ALA A 98 19.31 19.59 -24.46
C ALA A 98 19.85 19.79 -25.90
N GLN A 99 18.99 19.73 -26.92
CA GLN A 99 19.38 19.82 -28.35
C GLN A 99 18.64 20.92 -29.14
N LEU A 100 18.25 22.02 -28.50
CA LEU A 100 17.81 23.24 -29.19
C LEU A 100 18.67 24.44 -28.76
#